data_AF-A0A3D5PT17-F1
#
_entry.id   AF-A0A3D5PT17-F1
#
_cell.length_a   1.000
_cell.length_b   1.000
_cell.length_c   1.000
_cell.angle_alpha   90.00
_cell.angle_beta   90.00
_cell.angle_gamma   90.00
#
_symmetry.space_group_name_H-M   'P 1'
#
loop_
_entity.id
_entity.type
_entity.pdbx_description
1 polymer ?
#
loop_
_entity_poly.entity_id
_entity_poly.type
_entity_poly.pdbx_seq_one_letter_code
_entity_poly.pdbx_strand_id
1 'polypeptide(L)'
;MRADQADDEILNAIEAGWDASTSLRIQNGGTAVAGTDLKFDNTNVVCFNHGTIIATESGPVLVENLQSGGMIRTMNHGYQSLSLVLKRKLPQCALVENEKLRPVRISTGALGNNLQETDLLISRQHRMMVSSPICKRMFGDENVLIAGVRLTELSGIYIDYGVREVEYYHLVFDQHEIVIANGPPSESFFLGPEALKAEALEEITALFPTLKSGMIPFVLAAHSPDAQKQKRLIKRYLDNSKPLQAATNCQLSLML
;
A
#
# COMPACT_ATOMS: atom_id res chain seq x y z
N MET A 1 39.76 4.05 29.02
CA MET A 1 38.86 2.91 28.75
C MET A 1 38.36 2.35 30.06
N ARG A 2 37.13 2.71 30.44
CA ARG A 2 36.31 1.96 31.39
C ARG A 2 34.95 1.78 30.71
N ALA A 3 34.45 0.56 30.77
CA ALA A 3 33.21 0.11 30.17
C ALA A 3 32.01 0.80 30.83
N ASP A 4 31.04 1.23 30.02
CA ASP A 4 29.74 1.77 30.43
C ASP A 4 28.58 0.77 30.22
N GLN A 5 28.87 -0.54 30.19
CA GLN A 5 27.85 -1.59 30.00
C GLN A 5 26.88 -1.77 31.19
N ALA A 6 26.64 -0.72 31.98
CA ALA A 6 25.72 -0.72 33.10
C ALA A 6 24.84 0.53 33.15
N ASP A 7 24.58 1.20 32.01
CA ASP A 7 23.62 2.29 31.94
C ASP A 7 22.46 1.98 30.98
N ASP A 8 21.28 2.40 31.45
CA ASP A 8 19.87 2.39 30.99
C ASP A 8 19.44 2.02 29.54
N GLU A 9 20.25 1.36 28.72
CA GLU A 9 20.01 1.12 27.29
C GLU A 9 19.85 2.41 26.46
N ILE A 10 20.18 3.59 27.01
CA ILE A 10 20.11 4.87 26.31
C ILE A 10 21.52 5.44 26.16
N LEU A 11 21.91 5.67 24.90
CA LEU A 11 23.17 6.30 24.54
C LEU A 11 23.11 7.81 24.88
N ASN A 12 23.54 8.16 26.09
CA ASN A 12 23.58 9.54 26.56
C ASN A 12 24.81 10.28 25.99
N ALA A 13 24.63 10.78 24.76
CA ALA A 13 25.46 11.72 24.01
C ALA A 13 26.94 11.34 23.75
N ILE A 14 27.31 11.29 22.47
CA ILE A 14 28.71 11.27 22.03
C ILE A 14 29.16 12.71 21.78
N GLU A 15 29.97 13.27 22.67
CA GLU A 15 30.76 14.48 22.40
C GLU A 15 31.98 14.10 21.55
N ALA A 16 31.80 13.98 20.24
CA ALA A 16 32.90 13.94 19.29
C ALA A 16 32.56 14.84 18.09
N GLY A 17 33.43 15.80 17.81
CA GLY A 17 33.27 16.73 16.70
C GLY A 17 33.15 15.99 15.37
N TRP A 18 32.18 16.40 14.56
CA TRP A 18 31.89 15.79 13.27
C TRP A 18 32.94 16.23 12.25
N ASP A 19 33.88 15.35 11.92
CA ASP A 19 34.73 15.50 10.73
C ASP A 19 34.43 14.41 9.70
N ALA A 20 34.91 14.60 8.47
CA ALA A 20 34.68 13.69 7.34
C ALA A 20 35.30 12.28 7.53
N SER A 21 35.95 12.01 8.67
CA SER A 21 36.52 10.70 9.02
C SER A 21 35.72 9.95 10.08
N THR A 22 34.62 10.53 10.60
CA THR A 22 33.81 9.92 11.64
C THR A 22 32.77 8.96 11.05
N SER A 23 32.94 7.65 11.24
CA SER A 23 31.97 6.64 10.78
C SER A 23 31.09 6.12 11.91
N LEU A 24 29.76 6.27 11.79
CA LEU A 24 28.77 5.67 12.69
C LEU A 24 28.57 4.19 12.33
N ARG A 25 28.73 3.27 13.30
CA ARG A 25 28.49 1.83 13.13
C ARG A 25 27.36 1.38 14.05
N ILE A 26 26.20 1.06 13.49
CA ILE A 26 25.08 0.44 14.21
C ILE A 26 25.31 -1.08 14.22
N GLN A 27 25.48 -1.67 15.39
CA GLN A 27 25.69 -3.12 15.54
C GLN A 27 24.38 -3.80 15.94
N ASN A 28 23.77 -4.53 15.01
CA ASN A 28 22.72 -5.51 15.31
C ASN A 28 23.26 -6.91 15.02
N GLY A 29 23.77 -7.61 16.04
CA GLY A 29 24.01 -9.06 15.98
C GLY A 29 25.03 -9.61 14.96
N GLY A 30 25.80 -8.77 14.25
CA GLY A 30 27.04 -9.19 13.58
C GLY A 30 27.01 -9.40 12.06
N THR A 31 26.14 -8.73 11.29
CA THR A 31 26.32 -8.61 9.82
C THR A 31 26.25 -7.15 9.41
N ALA A 32 27.24 -6.65 8.69
CA ALA A 32 27.23 -5.31 8.13
C ALA A 32 26.14 -5.23 7.04
N VAL A 33 25.17 -4.35 7.24
CA VAL A 33 24.07 -4.11 6.30
C VAL A 33 24.57 -3.01 5.35
N ALA A 34 24.66 -3.30 4.05
CA ALA A 34 25.05 -2.26 3.09
C ALA A 34 23.95 -1.19 3.02
N GLY A 35 24.26 0.06 2.66
CA GLY A 35 23.22 1.09 2.48
C GLY A 35 22.13 0.72 1.46
N THR A 36 22.43 -0.25 0.58
CA THR A 36 21.48 -0.88 -0.36
C THR A 36 20.53 -1.91 0.27
N ASP A 37 20.79 -2.31 1.52
CA ASP A 37 20.00 -3.27 2.29
C ASP A 37 19.06 -2.60 3.30
N LEU A 38 19.05 -1.26 3.36
CA LEU A 38 17.95 -0.49 3.95
C LEU A 38 16.78 -0.53 2.96
N LYS A 39 15.96 -1.58 3.05
CA LYS A 39 14.88 -1.84 2.09
C LYS A 39 13.53 -1.45 2.71
N PHE A 40 12.80 -0.60 1.99
CA PHE A 40 11.35 -0.30 2.04
C PHE A 40 10.41 -1.51 2.01
N ASP A 41 10.96 -2.71 2.12
CA ASP A 41 10.29 -3.99 2.07
C ASP A 41 9.57 -4.32 3.41
N ASN A 42 9.80 -3.52 4.47
CA ASN A 42 9.23 -3.70 5.80
C ASN A 42 8.17 -2.64 6.20
N THR A 43 7.91 -1.62 5.39
CA THR A 43 7.14 -0.43 5.80
C THR A 43 5.62 -0.50 5.51
N ASN A 44 5.05 -1.68 5.25
CA ASN A 44 3.62 -1.87 4.93
C ASN A 44 3.13 -1.02 3.74
N VAL A 45 3.99 -0.79 2.75
CA VAL A 45 3.71 0.23 1.73
C VAL A 45 2.84 -0.32 0.60
N VAL A 46 1.86 0.49 0.23
CA VAL A 46 0.72 0.12 -0.60
C VAL A 46 1.01 0.48 -2.06
N CYS A 47 1.00 -0.49 -2.96
CA CYS A 47 1.31 -0.25 -4.39
C CYS A 47 0.41 -1.05 -5.33
N PHE A 48 0.20 -0.48 -6.51
CA PHE A 48 -0.37 -1.13 -7.69
C PHE A 48 0.74 -1.75 -8.53
N ASN A 49 0.44 -2.81 -9.26
CA ASN A 49 1.40 -3.37 -10.24
C ASN A 49 1.26 -2.70 -11.62
N HIS A 50 2.32 -2.78 -12.42
CA HIS A 50 2.30 -2.46 -13.86
C HIS A 50 1.06 -3.04 -14.56
N GLY A 51 0.47 -2.26 -15.48
CA GLY A 51 -0.73 -2.64 -16.22
C GLY A 51 -2.04 -2.35 -15.48
N THR A 52 -1.99 -1.84 -14.24
CA THR A 52 -3.20 -1.40 -13.53
C THR A 52 -3.80 -0.18 -14.24
N ILE A 53 -5.07 -0.25 -14.59
CA ILE A 53 -5.86 0.83 -15.16
C ILE A 53 -6.41 1.71 -14.04
N ILE A 54 -6.14 3.00 -14.09
CA ILE A 54 -6.63 3.99 -13.14
C ILE A 54 -7.65 4.89 -13.85
N ALA A 55 -8.80 5.13 -13.23
CA ALA A 55 -9.79 6.06 -13.78
C ALA A 55 -9.30 7.50 -13.64
N THR A 56 -9.21 8.23 -14.76
CA THR A 56 -8.81 9.64 -14.79
C THR A 56 -9.89 10.50 -15.45
N GLU A 57 -9.74 11.82 -15.37
CA GLU A 57 -10.65 12.77 -16.04
C GLU A 57 -10.70 12.56 -17.55
N SER A 58 -9.59 12.17 -18.18
CA SER A 58 -9.49 11.94 -19.62
C SER A 58 -9.82 10.49 -20.04
N GLY A 59 -10.36 9.68 -19.12
CA GLY A 59 -10.64 8.26 -19.33
C GLY A 59 -9.67 7.33 -18.59
N PRO A 60 -9.76 6.01 -18.81
CA PRO A 60 -8.89 5.04 -18.15
C PRO A 60 -7.44 5.14 -18.65
N VAL A 61 -6.47 5.20 -17.73
CA VAL A 61 -5.05 5.32 -18.06
C VAL A 61 -4.25 4.25 -17.30
N LEU A 62 -3.28 3.62 -17.95
CA LEU A 62 -2.38 2.67 -17.29
C LEU A 62 -1.51 3.39 -16.26
N VAL A 63 -1.29 2.75 -15.11
CA VAL A 63 -0.58 3.33 -13.97
C VAL A 63 0.84 3.77 -14.33
N GLU A 64 1.51 3.05 -15.22
CA GLU A 64 2.85 3.39 -15.72
C GLU A 64 2.91 4.65 -16.59
N ASN A 65 1.76 5.08 -17.11
CA ASN A 65 1.64 6.27 -17.96
C ASN A 65 1.16 7.50 -17.17
N LEU A 66 0.86 7.36 -15.88
CA LEU A 66 0.47 8.48 -15.02
C LEU A 66 1.66 9.39 -14.73
N GLN A 67 1.38 10.69 -14.63
CA GLN A 67 2.36 11.73 -14.33
C GLN A 67 1.83 12.66 -13.24
N SER A 68 2.74 13.32 -12.53
CA SER A 68 2.38 14.40 -11.60
C SER A 68 1.52 15.45 -12.28
N GLY A 69 0.50 15.94 -11.59
CA GLY A 69 -0.51 16.86 -12.13
C GLY A 69 -1.69 16.17 -12.82
N GLY A 70 -1.63 14.84 -13.05
CA GLY A 70 -2.73 14.09 -13.65
C GLY A 70 -3.97 14.08 -12.75
N MET A 71 -5.15 14.31 -13.34
CA MET A 71 -6.43 14.35 -12.61
C MET A 71 -7.04 12.96 -12.48
N ILE A 72 -6.95 12.38 -11.28
CA ILE A 72 -7.40 11.02 -10.96
C ILE A 72 -8.79 11.07 -10.34
N ARG A 73 -9.69 10.18 -10.78
CA ARG A 73 -11.02 10.06 -10.18
C ARG A 73 -10.91 9.44 -8.79
N THR A 74 -11.38 10.16 -7.77
CA THR A 74 -11.48 9.65 -6.40
C THR A 74 -12.94 9.51 -5.98
N MET A 75 -13.18 8.67 -4.98
CA MET A 75 -14.53 8.34 -4.52
C MET A 75 -15.19 9.49 -3.76
N ASN A 76 -14.43 10.22 -2.94
CA ASN A 76 -14.97 11.20 -1.99
C ASN A 76 -14.78 12.65 -2.43
N HIS A 77 -13.75 12.94 -3.22
CA HIS A 77 -13.33 14.32 -3.50
C HIS A 77 -13.35 14.66 -5.00
N GLY A 78 -14.05 13.88 -5.83
CA GLY A 78 -14.09 14.12 -7.28
C GLY A 78 -12.75 13.84 -7.94
N TYR A 79 -12.34 14.67 -8.91
CA TYR A 79 -11.02 14.52 -9.52
C TYR A 79 -9.95 15.23 -8.68
N GLN A 80 -8.89 14.52 -8.32
CA GLN A 80 -7.77 15.03 -7.53
C GLN A 80 -6.48 14.97 -8.34
N SER A 81 -5.64 16.00 -8.18
CA SER A 81 -4.35 16.07 -8.84
C SER A 81 -3.36 15.13 -8.18
N LEU A 82 -2.71 14.30 -8.98
CA LEU A 82 -1.67 13.40 -8.53
C LEU A 82 -0.40 14.18 -8.21
N SER A 83 0.01 14.23 -6.95
CA SER A 83 1.20 14.98 -6.52
C SER A 83 2.47 14.30 -7.06
N LEU A 84 2.54 12.98 -6.95
CA LEU A 84 3.72 12.20 -7.38
C LEU A 84 3.36 10.74 -7.69
N VAL A 85 4.09 10.15 -8.65
CA VAL A 85 4.11 8.71 -8.89
C VAL A 85 5.46 8.16 -8.49
N LEU A 86 5.49 7.29 -7.49
CA LEU A 86 6.70 6.53 -7.15
C LEU A 86 6.64 5.18 -7.82
N LYS A 87 7.78 4.66 -8.27
CA LYS A 87 7.83 3.30 -8.82
C LYS A 87 9.08 2.55 -8.41
N ARG A 88 8.96 1.22 -8.33
CA ARG A 88 10.07 0.32 -8.03
C ARG A 88 9.91 -1.00 -8.77
N LYS A 89 10.96 -1.39 -9.48
CA LYS A 89 11.05 -2.71 -10.11
C LYS A 89 11.74 -3.70 -9.18
N LEU A 90 11.15 -4.87 -9.00
CA LEU A 90 11.65 -5.96 -8.17
C LEU A 90 11.97 -7.17 -9.07
N PRO A 91 13.25 -7.57 -9.17
CA PRO A 91 13.66 -8.73 -9.94
C PRO A 91 13.29 -10.04 -9.22
N GLN A 92 13.37 -11.16 -9.94
CA GLN A 92 13.02 -12.48 -9.41
C GLN A 92 13.79 -12.86 -8.15
N CYS A 93 15.08 -12.54 -8.06
CA CYS A 93 15.89 -12.84 -6.87
C CYS A 93 15.31 -12.18 -5.61
N ALA A 94 14.85 -10.93 -5.69
CA ALA A 94 14.22 -10.24 -4.57
C ALA A 94 12.92 -10.91 -4.12
N LEU A 95 12.11 -11.42 -5.07
CA LEU A 95 10.85 -12.13 -4.77
C LEU A 95 11.08 -13.52 -4.17
N VAL A 96 12.23 -14.15 -4.47
CA VAL A 96 12.66 -15.43 -3.88
C VAL A 96 13.23 -15.21 -2.48
N GLU A 97 14.04 -14.16 -2.30
CA GLU A 97 14.59 -13.77 -1.00
C GLU A 97 13.49 -13.36 0.00
N ASN A 98 12.46 -12.67 -0.49
CA ASN A 98 11.34 -12.22 0.35
C ASN A 98 9.99 -12.44 -0.34
N GLU A 99 9.33 -13.55 -0.03
CA GLU A 99 8.00 -13.88 -0.56
C GLU A 99 6.91 -12.86 -0.17
N LYS A 100 7.13 -12.01 0.84
CA LYS A 100 6.17 -10.95 1.18
C LYS A 100 6.10 -9.86 0.11
N LEU A 101 7.10 -9.77 -0.78
CA LEU A 101 7.11 -8.86 -1.92
C LEU A 101 6.24 -9.33 -3.09
N ARG A 102 5.80 -10.60 -3.07
CA ARG A 102 4.88 -11.12 -4.09
C ARG A 102 3.51 -10.44 -3.99
N PRO A 103 2.89 -10.14 -5.13
CA PRO A 103 1.61 -9.44 -5.14
C PRO A 103 0.48 -10.39 -4.73
N VAL A 104 -0.60 -9.79 -4.23
CA VAL A 104 -1.92 -10.41 -4.22
C VAL A 104 -2.51 -10.18 -5.60
N ARG A 105 -2.94 -11.26 -6.27
CA ARG A 105 -3.79 -11.20 -7.46
C ARG A 105 -5.25 -11.30 -7.02
N ILE A 106 -6.03 -10.34 -7.49
CA ILE A 106 -7.49 -10.34 -7.40
C ILE A 106 -8.00 -10.62 -8.81
N SER A 107 -8.51 -11.82 -9.03
CA SER A 107 -9.01 -12.25 -10.34
C SER A 107 -10.24 -11.44 -10.73
N THR A 108 -10.43 -11.26 -12.04
CA THR A 108 -11.61 -10.63 -12.63
C THR A 108 -12.90 -11.16 -11.98
N GLY A 109 -13.75 -10.25 -11.51
CA GLY A 109 -15.02 -10.58 -10.84
C GLY A 109 -14.93 -11.11 -9.41
N ALA A 110 -13.74 -11.34 -8.83
CA ALA A 110 -13.59 -11.93 -7.50
C ALA A 110 -14.13 -11.04 -6.37
N LEU A 111 -14.18 -9.71 -6.56
CA LEU A 111 -14.79 -8.77 -5.61
C LEU A 111 -16.32 -8.66 -5.76
N GLY A 112 -16.90 -9.32 -6.76
CA GLY A 112 -18.33 -9.31 -7.04
C GLY A 112 -18.80 -8.14 -7.92
N ASN A 113 -20.08 -8.21 -8.32
CA ASN A 113 -20.83 -7.18 -9.06
C ASN A 113 -20.22 -6.71 -10.39
N ASN A 114 -19.34 -7.50 -11.01
CA ASN A 114 -18.70 -7.18 -12.29
C ASN A 114 -18.01 -5.80 -12.30
N LEU A 115 -17.56 -5.33 -11.13
CA LEU A 115 -16.85 -4.05 -11.00
C LEU A 115 -15.43 -4.12 -11.55
N GLN A 116 -14.92 -5.33 -11.83
CA GLN A 116 -13.56 -5.55 -12.23
C GLN A 116 -13.54 -6.29 -13.57
N GLU A 117 -13.05 -5.61 -14.61
CA GLU A 117 -12.99 -6.14 -15.99
C GLU A 117 -11.69 -6.88 -16.28
N THR A 118 -10.65 -6.66 -15.47
CA THR A 118 -9.33 -7.29 -15.60
C THR A 118 -8.74 -7.59 -14.23
N ASP A 119 -7.90 -8.63 -14.16
CA ASP A 119 -7.16 -8.98 -12.96
C ASP A 119 -6.39 -7.78 -12.40
N LEU A 120 -6.40 -7.63 -11.07
CA LEU A 120 -5.72 -6.55 -10.37
C LEU A 120 -4.64 -7.15 -9.49
N LEU A 121 -3.40 -6.67 -9.64
CA LEU A 121 -2.26 -7.09 -8.82
C LEU A 121 -1.84 -5.92 -7.93
N ILE A 122 -1.79 -6.19 -6.63
CA ILE A 122 -1.45 -5.20 -5.60
C ILE A 122 -0.47 -5.78 -4.60
N SER A 123 0.26 -4.93 -3.87
CA SER A 123 1.04 -5.42 -2.73
C SER A 123 0.14 -5.98 -1.63
N ARG A 124 0.70 -6.85 -0.80
CA ARG A 124 -0.04 -7.60 0.22
C ARG A 124 -0.82 -6.72 1.21
N GLN A 125 -0.28 -5.57 1.57
CA GLN A 125 -0.90 -4.65 2.53
C GLN A 125 -1.77 -3.58 1.87
N HIS A 126 -1.78 -3.50 0.54
CA HIS A 126 -2.64 -2.59 -0.19
C HIS A 126 -4.10 -2.90 0.12
N ARG A 127 -4.85 -1.90 0.57
CA ARG A 127 -6.22 -2.02 1.02
C ARG A 127 -7.20 -1.73 -0.10
N MET A 128 -8.06 -2.69 -0.34
CA MET A 128 -9.23 -2.51 -1.18
C MET A 128 -10.39 -1.99 -0.34
N MET A 129 -11.22 -1.14 -0.92
CA MET A 129 -12.50 -0.80 -0.30
C MET A 129 -13.45 -1.99 -0.41
N VAL A 130 -14.09 -2.35 0.69
CA VAL A 130 -15.16 -3.35 0.75
C VAL A 130 -16.43 -2.63 1.19
N SER A 131 -17.47 -2.70 0.37
CA SER A 131 -18.74 -2.01 0.59
C SER A 131 -19.87 -3.02 0.82
N SER A 132 -20.44 -3.12 2.02
CA SER A 132 -21.61 -4.00 2.21
C SER A 132 -22.44 -3.73 3.47
N PRO A 133 -23.68 -4.27 3.52
CA PRO A 133 -24.46 -4.30 4.74
C PRO A 133 -23.79 -5.08 5.90
N ILE A 134 -22.86 -6.00 5.63
CA ILE A 134 -22.10 -6.68 6.69
C ILE A 134 -21.14 -5.68 7.35
N CYS A 135 -20.45 -4.86 6.56
CA CYS A 135 -19.59 -3.78 7.05
C CYS A 135 -20.40 -2.84 7.95
N LYS A 136 -21.56 -2.37 7.46
CA LYS A 136 -22.43 -1.45 8.22
C LYS A 136 -22.85 -2.01 9.58
N ARG A 137 -23.23 -3.29 9.63
CA ARG A 137 -23.59 -3.98 10.90
C ARG A 137 -22.40 -4.20 11.84
N MET A 138 -21.19 -4.37 11.30
CA MET A 138 -20.00 -4.63 12.11
C MET A 138 -19.33 -3.36 12.64
N PHE A 139 -19.33 -2.31 11.82
CA PHE A 139 -18.45 -1.16 12.02
C PHE A 139 -19.21 0.17 12.04
N GLY A 140 -20.52 0.16 11.80
CA GLY A 140 -21.31 1.39 11.63
C GLY A 140 -21.10 2.09 10.28
N ASP A 141 -20.15 1.62 9.48
CA ASP A 141 -19.82 2.14 8.15
C ASP A 141 -20.03 1.06 7.09
N GLU A 142 -20.65 1.43 5.97
CA GLU A 142 -20.87 0.53 4.83
C GLU A 142 -19.57 0.29 4.05
N ASN A 143 -18.64 1.25 4.07
CA ASN A 143 -17.40 1.23 3.32
C ASN A 143 -16.21 1.08 4.27
N VAL A 144 -15.42 0.02 4.10
CA VAL A 144 -14.22 -0.20 4.92
C VAL A 144 -13.03 -0.65 4.08
N LEU A 145 -11.83 -0.20 4.46
CA LEU A 145 -10.58 -0.60 3.85
C LEU A 145 -10.08 -1.92 4.44
N ILE A 146 -9.81 -2.91 3.58
CA ILE A 146 -9.33 -4.24 3.96
C ILE A 146 -8.06 -4.58 3.19
N ALA A 147 -7.02 -5.02 3.89
CA ALA A 147 -5.74 -5.36 3.27
C ALA A 147 -5.90 -6.55 2.29
N GLY A 148 -5.26 -6.48 1.13
CA GLY A 148 -5.34 -7.49 0.07
C GLY A 148 -4.99 -8.90 0.57
N VAL A 149 -4.00 -9.03 1.45
CA VAL A 149 -3.61 -10.31 2.07
C VAL A 149 -4.71 -10.92 2.96
N ARG A 150 -5.68 -10.13 3.43
CA ARG A 150 -6.86 -10.67 4.15
C ARG A 150 -7.90 -11.20 3.18
N LEU A 151 -7.94 -10.66 1.97
CA LEU A 151 -8.88 -11.08 0.94
C LEU A 151 -8.50 -12.44 0.33
N THR A 152 -7.29 -12.94 0.53
CA THR A 152 -6.84 -14.22 -0.04
C THR A 152 -7.56 -15.46 0.52
N GLU A 153 -8.38 -15.30 1.55
CA GLU A 153 -9.27 -16.37 2.03
C GLU A 153 -10.52 -16.53 1.14
N LEU A 154 -10.76 -15.58 0.23
CA LEU A 154 -11.91 -15.56 -0.67
C LEU A 154 -11.55 -16.14 -2.03
N SER A 155 -12.53 -16.77 -2.67
CA SER A 155 -12.35 -17.38 -3.99
C SER A 155 -11.89 -16.36 -5.04
N GLY A 156 -10.92 -16.74 -5.86
CA GLY A 156 -10.36 -15.89 -6.92
C GLY A 156 -9.32 -14.87 -6.45
N ILE A 157 -8.95 -14.86 -5.17
CA ILE A 157 -7.94 -13.94 -4.62
C ILE A 157 -6.82 -14.75 -3.98
N TYR A 158 -5.57 -14.54 -4.40
CA TYR A 158 -4.44 -15.35 -3.94
C TYR A 158 -3.10 -14.63 -4.07
N ILE A 159 -2.07 -15.12 -3.37
CA ILE A 159 -0.69 -14.65 -3.58
C ILE A 159 -0.18 -15.24 -4.89
N ASP A 160 0.26 -14.39 -5.80
CA ASP A 160 0.74 -14.83 -7.11
C ASP A 160 2.21 -15.28 -7.02
N TYR A 161 2.42 -16.59 -6.99
CA TYR A 161 3.76 -17.20 -7.04
C TYR A 161 4.29 -17.37 -8.47
N GLY A 162 3.45 -17.15 -9.49
CA GLY A 162 3.81 -17.27 -10.90
C GLY A 162 4.56 -16.05 -11.45
N VAL A 163 4.44 -14.88 -10.81
CA VAL A 163 5.19 -13.69 -11.23
C VAL A 163 6.69 -13.86 -10.99
N ARG A 164 7.46 -13.50 -12.03
CA ARG A 164 8.93 -13.55 -12.01
C ARG A 164 9.56 -12.20 -11.67
N GLU A 165 8.92 -11.11 -12.08
CA GLU A 165 9.29 -9.76 -11.70
C GLU A 165 8.02 -8.95 -11.46
N VAL A 166 8.15 -7.89 -10.68
CA VAL A 166 7.04 -7.00 -10.33
C VAL A 166 7.51 -5.57 -10.47
N GLU A 167 6.68 -4.70 -11.02
CA GLU A 167 6.95 -3.26 -11.03
C GLU A 167 5.80 -2.57 -10.31
N TYR A 168 6.11 -2.08 -9.13
CA TYR A 168 5.14 -1.46 -8.23
C TYR A 168 5.10 0.06 -8.42
N TYR A 169 3.89 0.61 -8.35
CA TYR A 169 3.57 2.02 -8.51
C TYR A 169 2.79 2.52 -7.29
N HIS A 170 3.21 3.65 -6.73
CA HIS A 170 2.54 4.34 -5.63
C HIS A 170 1.98 5.68 -6.12
N LEU A 171 0.69 5.89 -5.91
CA LEU A 171 0.00 7.12 -6.28
C LEU A 171 -0.06 8.03 -5.05
N VAL A 172 0.74 9.09 -5.05
CA VAL A 172 0.83 10.04 -3.94
C VAL A 172 -0.02 11.26 -4.24
N PHE A 173 -0.89 11.60 -3.31
CA PHE A 173 -1.75 12.78 -3.31
C PHE A 173 -1.48 13.60 -2.05
N ASP A 174 -1.93 14.85 -2.03
CA ASP A 174 -1.80 15.72 -0.86
C ASP A 174 -2.59 15.20 0.35
N GLN A 175 -3.68 14.48 0.09
CA GLN A 175 -4.48 13.77 1.08
C GLN A 175 -4.59 12.30 0.68
N HIS A 176 -4.90 11.42 1.63
CA HIS A 176 -5.16 10.04 1.28
C HIS A 176 -6.45 9.99 0.46
N GLU A 177 -6.43 9.29 -0.66
CA GLU A 177 -7.56 9.20 -1.58
C GLU A 177 -7.99 7.75 -1.77
N ILE A 178 -9.25 7.57 -2.13
CA ILE A 178 -9.76 6.29 -2.63
C ILE A 178 -9.92 6.42 -4.14
N VAL A 179 -9.05 5.77 -4.89
CA VAL A 179 -9.01 5.79 -6.36
C VAL A 179 -9.77 4.61 -6.95
N ILE A 180 -10.15 4.70 -8.22
CA ILE A 180 -10.78 3.59 -8.95
C ILE A 180 -9.72 2.88 -9.81
N ALA A 181 -9.37 1.65 -9.43
CA ALA A 181 -8.28 0.88 -10.04
C ALA A 181 -8.79 -0.47 -10.57
N ASN A 182 -8.69 -0.68 -11.89
CA ASN A 182 -9.35 -1.76 -12.64
C ASN A 182 -10.87 -1.85 -12.40
N GLY A 183 -11.47 -0.76 -11.90
CA GLY A 183 -12.89 -0.63 -11.59
C GLY A 183 -13.30 -0.69 -10.10
N PRO A 184 -12.77 -1.56 -9.21
CA PRO A 184 -13.05 -1.45 -7.77
C PRO A 184 -12.33 -0.26 -7.11
N PRO A 185 -12.89 0.32 -6.02
CA PRO A 185 -12.22 1.36 -5.25
C PRO A 185 -11.08 0.80 -4.40
N SER A 186 -9.94 1.47 -4.42
CA SER A 186 -8.70 1.09 -3.75
C SER A 186 -8.01 2.30 -3.14
N GLU A 187 -7.17 2.09 -2.14
CA GLU A 187 -6.43 3.19 -1.53
C GLU A 187 -5.33 3.78 -2.42
N SER A 188 -5.04 5.07 -2.24
CA SER A 188 -3.81 5.69 -2.71
C SER A 188 -2.65 5.39 -1.74
N PHE A 189 -1.46 5.93 -2.03
CA PHE A 189 -0.33 5.83 -1.11
C PHE A 189 -0.69 6.38 0.27
N PHE A 190 -0.41 5.58 1.30
CA PHE A 190 -0.54 5.94 2.70
C PHE A 190 0.68 5.44 3.48
N LEU A 191 1.23 6.28 4.35
CA LEU A 191 2.18 5.83 5.35
C LEU A 191 1.46 5.55 6.65
N GLY A 192 1.49 4.29 7.07
CA GLY A 192 0.99 3.89 8.38
C GLY A 192 1.74 4.61 9.51
N PRO A 193 1.16 4.71 10.72
CA PRO A 193 1.79 5.37 11.86
C PRO A 193 3.20 4.86 12.20
N GLU A 194 3.48 3.58 11.89
CA GLU A 194 4.81 2.97 12.10
C GLU A 194 5.87 3.49 11.11
N ALA A 195 5.47 3.84 9.88
CA ALA A 195 6.34 4.42 8.86
C ALA A 195 6.58 5.93 9.08
N LEU A 196 5.90 6.54 10.06
CA LEU A 196 6.12 7.91 10.52
C LEU A 196 7.20 8.01 11.60
N LYS A 197 7.79 6.88 12.04
CA LYS A 197 8.98 6.89 12.90
C LYS A 197 10.14 7.51 12.12
N ALA A 198 10.98 8.29 12.80
CA ALA A 198 12.01 9.12 12.18
C ALA A 198 12.93 8.32 11.25
N GLU A 199 13.31 7.11 11.67
CA GLU A 199 14.20 6.21 10.94
C GLU A 199 13.57 5.72 9.63
N ALA A 200 12.27 5.40 9.66
CA ALA A 200 11.53 4.97 8.47
C ALA A 200 11.27 6.15 7.52
N LEU A 201 11.05 7.35 8.06
CA LEU A 201 10.83 8.55 7.26
C LEU A 201 12.11 9.00 6.54
N GLU A 202 13.27 8.91 7.20
CA GLU A 202 14.58 9.15 6.58
C GLU A 202 14.84 8.17 5.43
N GLU A 203 14.52 6.89 5.64
CA GLU A 203 14.64 5.87 4.59
C GLU A 203 13.72 6.14 3.40
N ILE A 204 12.45 6.48 3.66
CA ILE A 204 11.47 6.80 2.61
C ILE A 204 11.90 8.06 1.86
N THR A 205 12.42 9.07 2.55
CA THR A 205 12.93 10.30 1.93
C THR A 205 14.20 10.03 1.13
N ALA A 206 15.09 9.16 1.61
CA ALA A 206 16.30 8.75 0.88
C ALA A 206 15.97 7.95 -0.40
N LEU A 207 14.96 7.08 -0.34
CA LEU A 207 14.49 6.30 -1.48
C LEU A 207 13.68 7.14 -2.47
N PHE A 208 13.02 8.17 -1.97
CA PHE A 208 12.20 9.09 -2.76
C PHE A 208 12.57 10.54 -2.42
N PRO A 209 13.72 11.05 -2.90
CA PRO A 209 14.19 12.40 -2.56
C PRO A 209 13.25 13.52 -3.02
N THR A 210 12.31 13.20 -3.92
CA THR A 210 11.25 14.11 -4.36
C THR A 210 10.04 14.14 -3.43
N LEU A 211 9.93 13.19 -2.50
CA LEU A 211 8.85 13.09 -1.53
C LEU A 211 9.16 14.02 -0.34
N LYS A 212 8.50 15.17 -0.30
CA LYS A 212 8.67 16.13 0.79
C LYS A 212 7.84 15.70 1.99
N SER A 213 8.31 15.97 3.21
CA SER A 213 7.63 15.62 4.47
C SER A 213 6.16 16.08 4.54
N GLY A 214 5.78 17.16 3.84
CA GLY A 214 4.40 17.65 3.76
C GLY A 214 3.52 17.02 2.66
N MET A 215 4.05 16.08 1.86
CA MET A 215 3.33 15.38 0.78
C MET A 215 2.81 14.00 1.20
N ILE A 216 3.03 13.60 2.46
CA ILE A 216 2.60 12.31 2.97
C ILE A 216 1.25 12.48 3.67
N PRO A 217 0.18 11.82 3.21
CA PRO A 217 -1.08 11.85 3.93
C PRO A 217 -1.01 11.01 5.22
N PHE A 218 -1.46 11.59 6.32
CA PHE A 218 -1.45 11.00 7.67
C PHE A 218 -2.85 10.62 8.19
N VAL A 219 -3.90 11.02 7.47
CA VAL A 219 -5.30 10.66 7.77
C VAL A 219 -5.80 9.71 6.69
N LEU A 220 -6.43 8.61 7.10
CA LEU A 220 -7.07 7.69 6.17
C LEU A 220 -8.35 8.30 5.60
N ALA A 221 -8.54 8.16 4.30
CA ALA A 221 -9.76 8.55 3.60
C ALA A 221 -11.01 7.75 4.01
N ALA A 222 -10.81 6.60 4.64
CA ALA A 222 -11.88 5.69 5.05
C ALA A 222 -11.47 4.84 6.25
N HIS A 223 -12.46 4.34 7.00
CA HIS A 223 -12.21 3.47 8.14
C HIS A 223 -11.53 2.17 7.71
N SER A 224 -10.39 1.87 8.32
CA SER A 224 -9.67 0.61 8.19
C SER A 224 -9.71 -0.13 9.52
N PRO A 225 -10.55 -1.17 9.68
CA PRO A 225 -10.61 -1.95 10.92
C PRO A 225 -9.26 -2.60 11.23
N ASP A 226 -9.01 -2.87 12.52
CA ASP A 226 -7.81 -3.62 12.94
C ASP A 226 -7.77 -5.04 12.37
N ALA A 227 -6.59 -5.65 12.39
CA ALA A 227 -6.36 -6.97 11.81
C ALA A 227 -7.30 -8.08 12.35
N GLN A 228 -7.71 -8.02 13.61
CA GLN A 228 -8.62 -9.02 14.20
C GLN A 228 -10.04 -8.82 13.67
N LYS A 229 -10.49 -7.56 13.58
CA LYS A 229 -11.79 -7.22 13.01
C LYS A 229 -11.88 -7.54 11.52
N GLN A 230 -10.81 -7.30 10.75
CA GLN A 230 -10.76 -7.70 9.34
C GLN A 230 -10.93 -9.21 9.19
N LYS A 231 -10.22 -10.04 9.97
CA LYS A 231 -10.41 -11.51 9.96
C LYS A 231 -11.85 -11.92 10.25
N ARG A 232 -12.49 -11.30 11.25
CA ARG A 232 -13.90 -11.58 11.58
C ARG A 232 -14.84 -11.20 10.44
N LEU A 233 -14.55 -10.11 9.72
CA LEU A 233 -15.32 -9.69 8.56
C LEU A 233 -15.24 -10.72 7.44
N ILE A 234 -14.04 -11.16 7.09
CA ILE A 234 -13.81 -12.18 6.05
C ILE A 234 -14.53 -13.49 6.38
N LYS A 235 -14.43 -13.94 7.64
CA LYS A 235 -15.20 -15.10 8.11
C LYS A 235 -16.71 -14.93 7.89
N ARG A 236 -17.27 -13.75 8.17
CA ARG A 236 -18.71 -13.51 7.90
C ARG A 236 -19.05 -13.54 6.42
N TYR A 237 -18.17 -13.09 5.53
CA TYR A 237 -18.41 -13.21 4.09
C TYR A 237 -18.45 -14.67 3.65
N LEU A 238 -17.52 -15.49 4.14
CA LEU A 238 -17.49 -16.93 3.88
C LEU A 238 -18.77 -17.60 4.39
N ASP A 239 -19.20 -17.29 5.62
CA ASP A 239 -20.39 -17.89 6.23
C ASP A 239 -21.70 -17.48 5.51
N ASN A 240 -21.74 -16.32 4.84
CA ASN A 240 -22.96 -15.77 4.25
C ASN A 240 -23.01 -15.79 2.71
N SER A 241 -21.92 -16.18 2.02
CA SER A 241 -21.82 -16.20 0.54
C SER A 241 -22.27 -14.89 -0.13
N LYS A 242 -21.97 -13.74 0.49
CA LYS A 242 -22.34 -12.41 -0.04
C LYS A 242 -21.19 -11.77 -0.81
N PRO A 243 -21.47 -10.96 -1.85
CA PRO A 243 -20.42 -10.20 -2.54
C PRO A 243 -19.79 -9.16 -1.61
N LEU A 244 -18.50 -8.88 -1.82
CA LEU A 244 -17.73 -7.88 -1.05
C LEU A 244 -18.15 -6.45 -1.37
N GLN A 245 -18.69 -6.23 -2.56
CA GLN A 245 -19.21 -4.96 -3.00
C GLN A 245 -20.73 -5.01 -2.94
N ALA A 246 -21.36 -3.90 -2.56
CA ALA A 246 -22.78 -3.70 -2.72
C ALA A 246 -23.06 -3.48 -4.21
N ALA A 247 -24.21 -3.96 -4.70
CA ALA A 247 -24.64 -3.65 -6.04
C ALA A 247 -24.81 -2.13 -6.13
N THR A 248 -23.84 -1.46 -6.74
CA THR A 248 -23.90 -0.03 -6.94
C THR A 248 -24.84 0.19 -8.13
N ASN A 249 -25.83 1.07 -7.99
CA ASN A 249 -26.60 1.61 -9.13
C ASN A 249 -25.73 2.46 -10.09
N CYS A 250 -24.40 2.37 -9.99
CA CYS A 250 -23.50 2.90 -11.00
C CYS A 250 -23.45 1.85 -12.12
N GLN A 251 -24.40 1.95 -13.05
CA GLN A 251 -24.22 1.39 -14.39
C GLN A 251 -22.89 1.93 -14.93
N LEU A 252 -21.86 1.08 -14.87
CA LEU A 252 -20.69 1.17 -15.73
C LEU A 252 -21.20 0.97 -17.16
N SER A 253 -21.66 2.05 -17.78
CA SER A 253 -21.72 2.13 -19.23
C SER A 253 -20.30 2.36 -19.73
N LEU A 254 -19.47 1.32 -19.65
CA LEU A 254 -18.37 1.16 -20.58
C LEU A 254 -18.98 0.64 -21.88
N MET A 255 -19.63 1.55 -22.61
CA MET A 255 -19.87 1.38 -24.04
C MET A 255 -18.68 2.05 -24.75
N LEU A 256 -17.74 1.21 -25.19
CA LEU A 256 -17.09 1.36 -26.50
C LEU A 256 -17.54 0.16 -27.34
#